data_AF-A0A958PKY0-F1
#
_entry.id   AF-A0A958PKY0-F1
#
_cell.length_a   1.000
_cell.length_b   1.000
_cell.length_c   1.000
_cell.angle_alpha   90.00
_cell.angle_beta   90.00
_cell.angle_gamma   90.00
#
_symmetry.space_group_name_H-M   'P 1'
#
loop_
_entity.id
_entity.type
_entity.pdbx_description
1 polymer ?
#
loop_
_entity_poly.entity_id
_entity_poly.type
_entity_poly.pdbx_seq_one_letter_code
_entity_poly.pdbx_strand_id
1 'polypeptide(L)'
;MSPLNGFKLALAALILSFLFVPSAEARRKQTRRLRIPTHPIYLWAKTLAESKDNDQRKIAAFKLSQYSQPIFQEPVIDALLSCVSDDNLHIKVLCTKALGRSRKRSKSTQVRNALIKQYKSEPFLRNTVVRTFISLNADEANIQKMLMSEAQQNKKPGELVVLMSYFE
;
A
#
# COMPACT_ATOMS: atom_id res chain seq x y z
N MET A 1 6.15 -28.87 -64.49
CA MET A 1 6.22 -27.98 -63.30
C MET A 1 5.56 -28.69 -62.14
N SER A 2 6.36 -29.24 -61.23
CA SER A 2 5.96 -30.32 -60.32
C SER A 2 5.36 -29.79 -59.01
N PRO A 3 4.16 -30.24 -58.60
CA PRO A 3 3.47 -29.78 -57.38
C PRO A 3 4.08 -30.28 -56.05
N LEU A 4 5.15 -31.08 -56.12
CA LEU A 4 5.77 -31.71 -54.94
C LEU A 4 6.58 -30.76 -54.03
N ASN A 5 6.93 -29.56 -54.50
CA ASN A 5 7.75 -28.63 -53.71
C ASN A 5 6.94 -27.83 -52.69
N GLY A 6 5.66 -27.56 -52.95
CA GLY A 6 4.79 -26.84 -52.03
C GLY A 6 4.47 -27.62 -50.75
N PHE A 7 4.30 -28.94 -50.87
CA PHE A 7 3.96 -29.80 -49.74
C PHE A 7 5.14 -29.96 -48.75
N LYS A 8 6.37 -30.05 -49.26
CA LYS A 8 7.59 -30.13 -48.43
C LYS A 8 7.86 -28.83 -47.67
N LEU A 9 7.61 -27.67 -48.30
CA LEU A 9 7.72 -26.36 -47.67
C LEU A 9 6.63 -26.15 -46.59
N ALA A 10 5.40 -26.57 -46.86
CA ALA A 10 4.31 -26.50 -45.88
C ALA A 10 4.57 -27.40 -44.67
N LEU A 11 5.07 -28.62 -44.88
CA LEU A 11 5.41 -29.54 -43.79
C LEU A 11 6.59 -29.02 -42.95
N ALA A 12 7.61 -28.45 -43.59
CA ALA A 12 8.75 -27.84 -42.89
C ALA A 12 8.33 -26.63 -42.04
N ALA A 13 7.43 -25.78 -42.55
CA ALA A 13 6.90 -24.64 -41.80
C ALA A 13 6.05 -25.08 -40.59
N LEU A 14 5.32 -26.19 -40.71
CA LEU A 14 4.49 -26.76 -39.64
C LEU A 14 5.35 -27.43 -38.56
N ILE A 15 6.50 -28.03 -38.91
CA ILE A 15 7.44 -28.61 -37.94
C ILE A 15 8.21 -27.50 -37.20
N LEU A 16 8.58 -26.40 -37.88
CA LEU A 16 9.24 -25.26 -37.22
C LEU A 16 8.31 -24.53 -36.23
N SER A 17 7.00 -24.50 -36.47
CA SER A 17 6.06 -23.86 -35.55
C SER A 17 5.88 -24.65 -34.24
N PHE A 18 6.05 -25.98 -34.25
CA PHE A 18 6.02 -26.81 -33.05
C PHE A 18 7.31 -26.74 -32.21
N LEU A 19 8.46 -26.44 -32.82
CA LEU A 19 9.73 -26.30 -32.10
C LEU A 19 9.86 -24.97 -31.35
N PHE A 20 9.02 -23.98 -31.66
CA PHE A 20 9.04 -22.65 -31.05
C PHE A 20 7.90 -22.37 -30.07
N VAL A 21 7.04 -23.36 -29.76
CA VAL A 21 6.08 -23.24 -28.65
C VAL A 21 6.83 -23.54 -27.34
N PRO A 22 7.08 -22.54 -26.47
CA PRO A 22 7.70 -22.81 -25.19
C PRO A 22 6.72 -23.66 -24.39
N SER A 23 7.13 -24.89 -24.04
CA SER A 23 6.26 -25.79 -23.29
C SER A 23 5.73 -25.08 -22.03
N ALA A 24 4.49 -25.38 -21.64
CA ALA A 24 3.89 -24.80 -20.45
C ALA A 24 4.77 -25.00 -19.19
N GLU A 25 5.61 -26.04 -19.19
CA GLU A 25 6.60 -26.34 -18.16
C GLU A 25 7.82 -25.41 -18.19
N ALA A 26 8.27 -24.94 -19.35
CA ALA A 26 9.30 -23.92 -19.46
C ALA A 26 8.83 -22.58 -18.88
N ARG A 27 7.56 -22.17 -19.12
CA ARG A 27 6.96 -20.99 -18.48
C ARG A 27 6.81 -21.15 -16.96
N ARG A 28 6.45 -22.35 -16.48
CA ARG A 28 6.37 -22.67 -15.05
C ARG A 28 7.74 -22.73 -14.36
N LYS A 29 8.79 -23.15 -15.07
CA LYS A 29 10.18 -23.13 -14.55
C LYS A 29 10.78 -21.73 -14.59
N GLN A 30 10.44 -20.91 -15.58
CA GLN A 30 10.91 -19.52 -15.68
C GLN A 30 10.30 -18.61 -14.60
N THR A 31 9.04 -18.83 -14.21
CA THR A 31 8.41 -18.15 -13.05
C THR A 31 8.94 -18.62 -11.69
N ARG A 32 9.68 -19.74 -11.64
CA ARG A 32 10.38 -20.23 -10.44
C ARG A 32 11.84 -19.79 -10.36
N ARG A 33 12.43 -19.31 -11.46
CA ARG A 33 13.81 -18.83 -11.50
C ARG A 33 13.79 -17.31 -11.32
N LEU A 34 14.37 -16.85 -10.20
CA LEU A 34 14.49 -15.46 -9.75
C LEU A 34 13.30 -14.91 -8.93
N ARG A 35 12.87 -15.66 -7.90
CA ARG A 35 12.29 -14.97 -6.72
C ARG A 35 13.45 -14.37 -5.94
N ILE A 36 13.85 -13.14 -6.28
CA ILE A 36 14.66 -12.30 -5.38
C ILE A 36 13.94 -12.36 -4.02
N PRO A 37 14.65 -12.61 -2.89
CA PRO A 37 14.04 -12.53 -1.57
C PRO A 37 13.44 -11.15 -1.39
N THR A 38 12.16 -11.00 -1.72
CA THR A 38 11.48 -9.72 -1.61
C THR A 38 11.15 -9.60 -0.15
N HIS A 39 11.76 -8.61 0.52
CA HIS A 39 11.53 -8.38 1.94
C HIS A 39 10.01 -8.38 2.22
N PRO A 40 9.52 -9.06 3.28
CA PRO A 40 8.10 -9.38 3.48
C PRO A 40 7.18 -8.15 3.39
N ILE A 41 7.70 -6.99 3.74
CA ILE A 41 7.02 -5.71 3.60
C ILE A 41 6.50 -5.41 2.18
N TYR A 42 7.26 -5.78 1.15
CA TYR A 42 6.87 -5.56 -0.24
C TYR A 42 5.80 -6.55 -0.66
N LEU A 43 5.89 -7.79 -0.19
CA LEU A 43 4.85 -8.77 -0.45
C LEU A 43 3.53 -8.30 0.16
N TRP A 44 3.55 -7.79 1.40
CA TRP A 44 2.35 -7.22 2.01
C TRP A 44 1.87 -5.95 1.30
N ALA A 45 2.75 -5.03 0.93
CA ALA A 45 2.36 -3.84 0.17
C ALA A 45 1.74 -4.20 -1.19
N LYS A 46 2.32 -5.18 -1.88
CA LYS A 46 1.79 -5.72 -3.13
C LYS A 46 0.44 -6.38 -2.93
N THR A 47 0.29 -7.26 -1.94
CA THR A 47 -0.99 -7.89 -1.61
C THR A 47 -2.06 -6.86 -1.26
N LEU A 48 -1.69 -5.83 -0.50
CA LEU A 48 -2.59 -4.73 -0.11
C LEU A 48 -3.12 -3.96 -1.33
N ALA A 49 -2.24 -3.70 -2.31
CA ALA A 49 -2.55 -2.92 -3.51
C ALA A 49 -3.25 -3.74 -4.61
N GLU A 50 -2.88 -5.01 -4.81
CA GLU A 50 -3.27 -5.79 -5.98
C GLU A 50 -4.32 -6.87 -5.70
N SER A 51 -4.47 -7.34 -4.45
CA SER A 51 -5.43 -8.41 -4.17
C SER A 51 -6.87 -7.90 -4.29
N LYS A 52 -7.74 -8.71 -4.88
CA LYS A 52 -9.19 -8.47 -4.89
C LYS A 52 -9.90 -9.04 -3.65
N ASP A 53 -9.20 -9.86 -2.89
CA ASP A 53 -9.71 -10.49 -1.67
C ASP A 53 -9.51 -9.54 -0.49
N ASN A 54 -10.63 -9.05 0.06
CA ASN A 54 -10.61 -8.11 1.18
C ASN A 54 -9.92 -8.68 2.43
N ASP A 55 -9.98 -9.99 2.67
CA ASP A 55 -9.37 -10.57 3.86
C ASP A 55 -7.85 -10.67 3.70
N GLN A 56 -7.36 -10.99 2.50
CA GLN A 56 -5.93 -10.89 2.19
C GLN A 56 -5.40 -9.47 2.35
N ARG A 57 -6.14 -8.47 1.87
CA ARG A 57 -5.79 -7.05 2.02
C ARG A 57 -5.76 -6.62 3.48
N LYS A 58 -6.76 -7.02 4.29
CA LYS A 58 -6.77 -6.77 5.74
C LYS A 58 -5.57 -7.40 6.44
N ILE A 59 -5.23 -8.66 6.11
CA ILE A 59 -4.06 -9.34 6.68
C ILE A 59 -2.78 -8.57 6.32
N ALA A 60 -2.64 -8.15 5.06
CA ALA A 60 -1.50 -7.37 4.62
C ALA A 60 -1.40 -6.01 5.34
N ALA A 61 -2.49 -5.26 5.42
CA ALA A 61 -2.57 -4.00 6.16
C ALA A 61 -2.22 -4.20 7.65
N PHE A 62 -2.71 -5.29 8.24
CA PHE A 62 -2.43 -5.62 9.64
C PHE A 62 -0.94 -5.88 9.84
N LYS A 63 -0.32 -6.73 9.01
CA LYS A 63 1.12 -7.04 9.08
C LYS A 63 1.97 -5.78 8.91
N LEU A 64 1.62 -4.89 7.97
CA LEU A 64 2.28 -3.60 7.80
C LEU A 64 2.14 -2.71 9.04
N SER A 65 0.95 -2.63 9.64
CA SER A 65 0.71 -1.83 10.85
C SER A 65 1.48 -2.31 12.08
N GLN A 66 1.80 -3.61 12.14
CA GLN A 66 2.52 -4.23 13.26
C GLN A 66 4.03 -4.30 13.01
N TYR A 67 4.52 -3.93 11.83
CA TYR A 67 5.91 -4.15 11.45
C TYR A 67 6.87 -3.31 12.32
N SER A 68 7.79 -4.00 13.01
CA SER A 68 8.68 -3.42 14.02
C SER A 68 9.89 -2.69 13.46
N GLN A 69 10.24 -2.91 12.19
CA GLN A 69 11.37 -2.26 11.51
C GLN A 69 10.87 -1.33 10.39
N PRO A 70 10.26 -0.17 10.69
CA PRO A 70 9.39 0.52 9.76
C PRO A 70 10.14 1.41 8.76
N ILE A 71 11.24 0.91 8.22
CA ILE A 71 11.96 1.51 7.10
C ILE A 71 11.13 1.24 5.84
N PHE A 72 10.07 2.00 5.67
CA PHE A 72 9.18 1.89 4.53
C PHE A 72 9.84 2.55 3.33
N GLN A 73 9.86 1.83 2.21
CA GLN A 73 10.31 2.36 0.94
C GLN A 73 9.13 2.95 0.18
N GLU A 74 9.38 3.79 -0.82
CA GLU A 74 8.33 4.53 -1.54
C GLU A 74 7.18 3.65 -2.05
N PRO A 75 7.42 2.45 -2.64
CA PRO A 75 6.32 1.59 -3.09
C PRO A 75 5.40 1.12 -1.95
N VAL A 76 5.96 0.97 -0.74
CA VAL A 76 5.17 0.62 0.46
C VAL A 76 4.34 1.82 0.90
N ILE A 77 4.92 3.02 0.89
CA ILE A 77 4.20 4.26 1.22
C ILE A 77 3.07 4.50 0.21
N ASP A 78 3.29 4.28 -1.08
CA ASP A 78 2.26 4.44 -2.11
C ASP A 78 1.10 3.46 -1.93
N ALA A 79 1.41 2.20 -1.65
CA ALA A 79 0.38 1.20 -1.34
C ALA A 79 -0.40 1.54 -0.07
N LEU A 80 0.25 2.11 0.95
CA LEU A 80 -0.44 2.57 2.15
C LEU A 80 -1.32 3.78 1.87
N LEU A 81 -0.82 4.77 1.10
CA LEU A 81 -1.55 5.99 0.76
C LEU A 81 -2.80 5.73 -0.08
N SER A 82 -2.74 4.79 -1.03
CA SER A 82 -3.92 4.40 -1.80
C SER A 82 -5.02 3.82 -0.92
N CYS A 83 -4.66 3.19 0.20
CA CYS A 83 -5.57 2.53 1.12
C CYS A 83 -6.07 3.41 2.28
N VAL A 84 -5.56 4.65 2.41
CA VAL A 84 -6.07 5.63 3.40
C VAL A 84 -7.51 6.07 3.06
N SER A 85 -7.89 5.99 1.79
CA SER A 85 -9.26 6.28 1.31
C SER A 85 -10.01 5.02 0.88
N ASP A 86 -9.65 3.85 1.40
CA ASP A 86 -10.30 2.58 1.07
C ASP A 86 -11.75 2.52 1.55
N ASP A 87 -12.61 1.78 0.84
CA ASP A 87 -14.01 1.58 1.26
C ASP A 87 -14.09 0.78 2.57
N ASN A 88 -13.11 -0.08 2.85
CA ASN A 88 -13.05 -0.87 4.07
C ASN A 88 -12.43 -0.07 5.22
N LEU A 89 -13.26 0.22 6.23
CA LEU A 89 -12.84 0.93 7.44
C LEU A 89 -11.63 0.29 8.14
N HIS A 90 -11.56 -1.04 8.20
CA HIS A 90 -10.47 -1.73 8.89
C HIS A 90 -9.14 -1.51 8.15
N ILE A 91 -9.16 -1.57 6.82
CA ILE A 91 -7.99 -1.29 5.98
C ILE A 91 -7.55 0.16 6.19
N LYS A 92 -8.47 1.13 6.16
CA LYS A 92 -8.15 2.54 6.43
C LYS A 92 -7.44 2.73 7.76
N VAL A 93 -8.00 2.20 8.85
CA VAL A 93 -7.39 2.30 10.19
C VAL A 93 -5.98 1.72 10.22
N LEU A 94 -5.80 0.52 9.65
CA LEU A 94 -4.52 -0.17 9.66
C LEU A 94 -3.46 0.54 8.80
N CYS A 95 -3.86 1.04 7.64
CA CYS A 95 -2.97 1.79 6.75
C CYS A 95 -2.57 3.14 7.35
N THR A 96 -3.50 3.88 7.95
CA THR A 96 -3.20 5.12 8.68
C THR A 96 -2.22 4.86 9.83
N LYS A 97 -2.44 3.80 10.63
CA LYS A 97 -1.49 3.39 11.70
C LYS A 97 -0.12 3.02 11.14
N ALA A 98 -0.08 2.28 10.04
CA ALA A 98 1.18 1.89 9.40
C ALA A 98 1.97 3.13 8.93
N LEU A 99 1.30 4.12 8.32
CA LEU A 99 1.93 5.39 7.93
C LEU A 99 2.55 6.11 9.13
N GLY A 100 1.91 6.09 10.29
CA GLY A 100 2.47 6.68 11.53
C GLY A 100 3.82 6.08 11.92
N ARG A 101 4.11 4.86 11.50
CA ARG A 101 5.37 4.16 11.78
C ARG A 101 6.45 4.48 10.76
N SER A 102 6.13 5.05 9.59
CA SER A 102 7.12 5.38 8.56
C SER A 102 7.97 6.58 9.01
N ARG A 103 8.99 6.32 9.84
CA ARG A 103 9.89 7.36 10.35
C ARG A 103 10.70 7.97 9.18
N LYS A 104 10.56 9.28 8.97
CA LYS A 104 11.35 10.16 8.06
C LYS A 104 11.70 9.54 6.70
N ARG A 105 10.81 9.65 5.70
CA ARG A 105 11.09 9.34 4.28
C ARG A 105 10.40 10.29 3.29
N SER A 106 10.88 10.28 2.05
CA SER A 106 10.73 11.23 0.92
C SER A 106 9.32 11.73 0.54
N LYS A 107 8.24 11.23 1.16
CA LYS A 107 6.85 11.59 0.87
C LYS A 107 6.11 12.24 2.05
N SER A 108 6.83 12.81 3.02
CA SER A 108 6.25 13.41 4.23
C SER A 108 5.09 14.36 3.91
N THR A 109 5.23 15.25 2.92
CA THR A 109 4.15 16.17 2.53
C THR A 109 2.92 15.47 1.96
N GLN A 110 3.11 14.46 1.10
CA GLN A 110 1.99 13.69 0.53
C GLN A 110 1.25 12.91 1.63
N VAL A 111 1.99 12.28 2.54
CA VAL A 111 1.43 11.58 3.70
C VAL A 111 0.61 12.54 4.56
N ARG A 112 1.15 13.71 4.88
CA ARG A 112 0.45 14.70 5.70
C ARG A 112 -0.79 15.24 5.01
N ASN A 113 -0.71 15.57 3.73
CA ASN A 113 -1.88 16.02 2.96
C ASN A 113 -2.99 14.96 2.93
N ALA A 114 -2.63 13.68 2.75
CA ALA A 114 -3.58 12.57 2.80
C ALA A 114 -4.22 12.44 4.20
N LEU A 115 -3.43 12.54 5.26
CA LEU A 115 -3.92 12.49 6.64
C LEU A 115 -4.82 13.69 6.98
N ILE A 116 -4.47 14.90 6.56
CA ILE A 116 -5.29 16.11 6.73
C ILE A 116 -6.63 15.95 6.00
N LYS A 117 -6.62 15.41 4.77
CA LYS A 117 -7.84 15.10 4.02
C LYS A 117 -8.70 14.09 4.79
N GLN A 118 -8.11 12.99 5.23
CA GLN A 118 -8.80 11.94 5.99
C GLN A 118 -9.39 12.48 7.30
N TYR A 119 -8.66 13.32 8.02
CA TYR A 119 -9.13 13.96 9.26
C TYR A 119 -10.40 14.79 9.05
N LYS A 120 -10.45 15.54 7.94
CA LYS A 120 -11.60 16.39 7.58
C LYS A 120 -12.79 15.58 7.08
N SER A 121 -12.55 14.53 6.29
CA SER A 121 -13.63 13.76 5.66
C SER A 121 -14.19 12.64 6.54
N GLU A 122 -13.43 12.12 7.50
CA GLU A 122 -13.80 10.92 8.26
C GLU A 122 -13.72 11.14 9.77
N PRO A 123 -14.81 11.64 10.41
CA PRO A 123 -14.83 11.94 11.84
C PRO A 123 -14.43 10.76 12.75
N PHE A 124 -14.82 9.55 12.36
CA PHE A 124 -14.52 8.30 13.10
C PHE A 124 -13.03 7.92 13.06
N LEU A 125 -12.22 8.46 12.13
CA LEU A 125 -10.78 8.22 12.07
C LEU A 125 -9.93 9.29 12.75
N ARG A 126 -10.52 10.40 13.22
CA ARG A 126 -9.79 11.54 13.78
C ARG A 126 -8.78 11.14 14.84
N ASN A 127 -9.17 10.32 15.82
CA ASN A 127 -8.26 9.85 16.87
C ASN A 127 -7.08 9.02 16.33
N THR A 128 -7.31 8.23 15.27
CA THR A 128 -6.24 7.47 14.62
C THR A 128 -5.30 8.40 13.88
N VAL A 129 -5.84 9.40 13.17
CA VAL A 129 -5.06 10.38 12.43
C VAL A 129 -4.23 11.26 13.36
N VAL A 130 -4.79 11.74 14.48
CA VAL A 130 -4.05 12.55 15.48
C VAL A 130 -2.87 11.77 16.05
N ARG A 131 -3.09 10.51 16.48
CA ARG A 131 -1.99 9.63 16.93
C ARG A 131 -0.94 9.39 15.85
N THR A 132 -1.36 9.37 14.59
CA THR A 132 -0.47 9.23 13.45
C THR A 132 0.38 10.49 13.26
N PHE A 133 -0.20 11.69 13.40
CA PHE A 133 0.57 12.94 13.40
C PHE A 133 1.61 12.99 14.52
N ILE A 134 1.23 12.58 15.74
CA ILE A 134 2.15 12.43 16.88
C ILE A 134 3.30 11.50 16.53
N SER A 135 2.98 10.30 16.01
CA SER A 135 3.99 9.29 15.67
C SER A 135 4.96 9.74 14.58
N LEU A 136 4.50 10.61 13.67
CA LEU A 136 5.31 11.21 12.61
C LEU A 136 6.13 12.41 13.09
N ASN A 137 5.92 12.89 14.32
CA ASN A 137 6.40 14.20 14.79
C ASN A 137 6.06 15.32 13.79
N ALA A 138 4.84 15.31 13.27
CA ALA A 138 4.37 16.38 12.38
C ALA A 138 4.16 17.64 13.24
N ASP A 139 4.98 18.69 13.06
CA ASP A 139 4.92 19.91 13.87
C ASP A 139 4.37 21.13 13.12
N GLU A 140 3.80 20.92 11.93
CA GLU A 140 3.46 22.04 11.06
C GLU A 140 2.36 22.93 11.63
N ALA A 141 2.53 24.25 11.46
CA ALA A 141 1.61 25.27 11.97
C ALA A 141 0.16 25.08 11.49
N ASN A 142 -0.04 24.53 10.29
CA ASN A 142 -1.38 24.25 9.76
C ASN A 142 -2.08 23.11 10.52
N ILE A 143 -1.37 22.04 10.89
CA ILE A 143 -1.88 20.92 11.68
C ILE A 143 -2.14 21.42 13.11
N GLN A 144 -1.18 22.13 13.71
CA GLN A 144 -1.35 22.72 15.04
C GLN A 144 -2.60 23.62 15.12
N LYS A 145 -2.76 24.56 14.18
CA LYS A 145 -3.91 25.47 14.14
C LYS A 145 -5.23 24.70 13.97
N MET A 146 -5.25 23.69 13.10
CA MET A 146 -6.42 22.85 12.89
C MET A 146 -6.83 22.11 14.17
N LEU A 147 -5.88 21.44 14.81
CA LEU A 147 -6.14 20.63 16.00
C LEU A 147 -6.49 21.51 17.22
N MET A 148 -5.87 22.69 17.34
CA MET A 148 -6.20 23.65 18.39
C MET A 148 -7.62 24.21 18.23
N SER A 149 -7.99 24.59 17.00
CA SER A 149 -9.36 25.04 16.72
C SER A 149 -10.40 23.95 17.02
N GLU A 150 -10.09 22.68 16.70
CA GLU A 150 -10.99 21.58 17.03
C GLU A 150 -11.11 21.39 18.54
N ALA A 151 -9.99 21.41 19.26
CA ALA A 151 -9.96 21.24 20.71
C ALA A 151 -10.79 22.29 21.45
N GLN A 152 -10.78 23.54 20.98
CA GLN A 152 -11.59 24.63 21.55
C GLN A 152 -13.09 24.42 21.35
N GLN A 153 -13.48 23.75 20.27
CA GLN A 153 -14.89 23.54 19.90
C GLN A 153 -15.44 22.21 20.42
N ASN A 154 -14.56 21.23 20.66
CA ASN A 154 -14.95 19.87 20.98
C ASN A 154 -15.35 19.72 22.46
N LYS A 155 -16.58 19.23 22.69
CA LYS A 155 -17.13 19.03 24.04
C LYS A 155 -16.97 17.60 24.56
N LYS A 156 -16.38 16.68 23.77
CA LYS A 156 -16.23 15.28 24.13
C LYS A 156 -14.89 15.05 24.84
N PRO A 157 -14.90 14.65 26.13
CA PRO A 157 -13.66 14.48 26.89
C PRO A 157 -12.67 13.50 26.25
N GLY A 158 -13.17 12.38 25.72
CA GLY A 158 -12.31 11.35 25.11
C GLY A 158 -11.61 11.79 23.82
N GLU A 159 -12.22 12.66 23.02
CA GLU A 159 -11.58 13.22 21.83
C GLU A 159 -10.61 14.34 22.21
N LEU A 160 -10.95 15.14 23.23
CA LEU A 160 -10.10 16.20 23.74
C LEU A 160 -8.77 15.67 24.29
N VAL A 161 -8.77 14.56 25.04
CA VAL A 161 -7.53 13.93 25.55
C VAL A 161 -6.57 13.60 24.41
N VAL A 162 -7.07 13.04 23.31
CA VAL A 162 -6.24 12.67 22.15
C VAL A 162 -5.73 13.92 21.43
N LEU A 163 -6.56 14.96 21.29
CA LEU A 163 -6.15 16.24 20.71
C LEU A 163 -5.09 16.94 21.56
N MET A 164 -5.21 16.90 22.89
CA MET A 164 -4.23 17.51 23.80
C MET A 164 -2.90 16.78 23.80
N SER A 165 -2.90 15.44 23.68
CA SER A 165 -1.65 14.66 23.58
C SER A 165 -0.80 14.99 22.35
N TYR A 166 -1.33 15.73 21.37
CA TYR A 166 -0.54 16.23 20.24
C TYR A 166 0.33 17.45 20.60
N PHE A 167 -0.03 18.18 21.65
CA PHE A 167 0.68 19.39 22.10
C PHE A 167 1.64 19.12 23.27
N GLU A 168 1.72 17.87 23.74
CA GLU A 168 2.69 17.38 24.73
C GLU A 168 4.02 17.01 24.05
#